data_AF-A0A1C6LV25-F1
#
_entry.id   AF-A0A1C6LV25-F1
#
_cell.length_a   1.000
_cell.length_b   1.000
_cell.length_c   1.000
_cell.angle_alpha   90.00
_cell.angle_beta   90.00
_cell.angle_gamma   90.00
#
_symmetry.space_group_name_H-M   'P 1'
#
loop_
_entity.id
_entity.type
_entity.pdbx_description
1 polymer ?
#
loop_
_entity_poly.entity_id
_entity_poly.type
_entity_poly.pdbx_seq_one_letter_code
_entity_poly.pdbx_strand_id
1 'polypeptide(L)'
;MPFRGSRSNLYTDTYTCAMADSMIRVPSEVRDRLAELAKDRGSSIGAIVGEYARSTPTEQEMAAKAAEARQILYELSGYRASEEEERASLAELERRIQSLR
;
A
#
# COMPACT_ATOMS: atom_id res chain seq x y z
N MET A 1 9.40 31.03 54.32
CA MET A 1 9.12 29.71 53.70
C MET A 1 7.96 29.09 54.46
N PRO A 2 6.92 28.49 53.83
CA PRO A 2 6.97 27.72 52.58
C PRO A 2 5.98 28.17 51.47
N PHE A 3 6.31 27.69 50.28
CA PHE A 3 5.71 27.91 48.97
C PHE A 3 4.40 27.11 48.82
N ARG A 4 3.31 27.77 48.39
CA ARG A 4 2.01 27.15 48.13
C ARG A 4 1.69 27.33 46.65
N GLY A 5 1.50 26.23 45.93
CA GLY A 5 0.96 26.28 44.56
C GLY A 5 1.60 25.29 43.61
N SER A 6 1.44 23.99 43.89
CA SER A 6 1.51 22.96 42.85
C SER A 6 0.41 23.24 41.83
N ARG A 7 0.75 23.92 40.73
CA ARG A 7 -0.04 23.85 39.50
C ARG A 7 0.46 22.63 38.74
N SER A 8 -0.16 21.50 39.04
CA SER A 8 -0.09 20.26 38.30
C SER A 8 -0.39 20.54 36.82
N ASN A 9 0.65 20.53 36.00
CA ASN A 9 0.57 20.57 34.54
C ASN A 9 0.08 19.20 34.04
N LEU A 10 -1.20 18.92 34.26
CA LEU A 10 -1.89 17.74 33.75
C LEU A 10 -2.36 18.06 32.32
N TYR A 11 -1.46 17.97 31.34
CA TYR A 11 -1.85 18.07 29.92
C TYR A 11 -0.96 17.30 28.94
N THR A 12 -0.31 16.20 29.36
CA THR A 12 0.47 15.37 28.44
C THR A 12 0.25 13.88 28.67
N ASP A 13 -0.99 13.41 28.63
CA ASP A 13 -1.27 11.96 28.70
C ASP A 13 -2.34 11.45 27.72
N THR A 14 -2.73 12.22 26.69
CA THR A 14 -3.78 11.73 25.76
C THR A 14 -3.65 12.20 24.30
N TYR A 15 -2.45 12.30 23.70
CA TYR A 15 -2.33 12.47 22.24
C TYR A 15 -1.05 11.89 21.62
N THR A 16 -0.73 10.61 21.84
CA THR A 16 0.40 9.97 21.12
C THR A 16 0.08 8.61 20.52
N CYS A 17 -1.19 8.40 20.13
CA CYS A 17 -1.51 7.35 19.16
C CYS A 17 -2.15 7.97 17.91
N ALA A 18 -1.43 8.85 17.24
CA ALA A 18 -1.78 9.34 15.92
C ALA A 18 -0.50 9.42 15.08
N MET A 19 -0.32 8.39 14.24
CA MET A 19 0.60 8.30 13.09
C MET A 19 2.10 8.45 13.41
N ALA A 20 2.85 7.34 13.33
CA ALA A 20 4.31 7.39 13.27
C ALA A 20 4.77 8.07 11.97
N ASP A 21 4.77 9.41 11.95
CA ASP A 21 5.25 10.19 10.83
C ASP A 21 6.76 9.95 10.64
N SER A 22 7.13 9.38 9.50
CA SER A 22 8.51 9.06 9.15
C SER A 22 9.02 10.03 8.10
N MET A 23 10.19 10.64 8.33
CA MET A 23 10.80 11.56 7.37
C MET A 23 11.59 10.77 6.32
N ILE A 24 11.07 10.71 5.09
CA ILE A 24 11.73 10.05 3.96
C ILE A 24 12.44 11.10 3.11
N ARG A 25 13.73 10.90 2.84
CA ARG A 25 14.45 11.73 1.86
C ARG A 25 14.12 11.24 0.46
N VAL A 26 13.60 12.15 -0.36
CA VAL A 26 13.33 11.93 -1.78
C VAL A 26 14.02 12.99 -2.62
N PRO A 27 14.43 12.68 -3.87
CA PRO A 27 14.88 13.69 -4.82
C PRO A 27 13.80 14.77 -5.05
N SER A 28 14.21 16.00 -5.35
CA SER A 28 13.28 17.12 -5.56
C SER A 28 12.31 16.85 -6.72
N GLU A 29 12.80 16.24 -7.80
CA GLU A 29 11.97 15.81 -8.94
C GLU A 29 10.81 14.89 -8.53
N VAL A 30 11.05 13.97 -7.59
CA VAL A 30 10.04 13.03 -7.10
C VAL A 30 9.02 13.76 -6.24
N ARG A 31 9.49 14.63 -5.34
CA ARG A 31 8.60 15.47 -4.51
C ARG A 31 7.70 16.34 -5.36
N ASP A 32 8.24 16.98 -6.39
CA ASP A 32 7.50 17.91 -7.24
C ASP A 32 6.45 17.16 -8.07
N ARG A 33 6.79 15.98 -8.60
CA ARG A 33 5.82 15.11 -9.27
C ARG A 33 4.72 14.59 -8.33
N LEU A 34 5.07 14.23 -7.09
CA LEU A 34 4.07 13.86 -6.07
C LEU A 34 3.18 15.05 -5.69
N ALA A 35 3.72 16.27 -5.70
CA ALA A 35 2.96 17.48 -5.43
C ALA A 35 1.96 17.80 -6.55
N GLU A 36 2.31 17.55 -7.81
CA GLU A 36 1.37 17.64 -8.94
C GLU A 36 0.25 16.60 -8.82
N LEU A 37 0.60 15.33 -8.57
CA LEU A 37 -0.39 14.26 -8.38
C LEU A 37 -1.32 14.52 -7.19
N ALA A 38 -0.80 15.12 -6.11
CA ALA A 38 -1.57 15.55 -4.96
C ALA A 38 -2.59 16.63 -5.31
N LYS A 39 -2.20 17.63 -6.12
CA LYS A 39 -3.10 18.68 -6.60
C LYS A 39 -4.21 18.13 -7.48
N ASP A 40 -3.88 17.25 -8.42
CA ASP A 40 -4.86 16.65 -9.33
C ASP A 40 -5.90 15.79 -8.60
N ARG A 41 -5.47 15.08 -7.56
CA ARG A 41 -6.34 14.19 -6.76
C ARG A 41 -6.99 14.87 -5.55
N GLY A 42 -6.71 16.16 -5.31
CA GLY A 42 -7.18 16.86 -4.12
C GLY A 42 -6.73 16.23 -2.80
N SER A 43 -5.57 15.56 -2.80
CA SER A 43 -5.05 14.78 -1.67
C SER A 43 -3.70 15.32 -1.20
N SER A 44 -3.17 14.82 -0.09
CA SER A 44 -1.82 15.19 0.38
C SER A 44 -0.75 14.23 -0.15
N ILE A 45 0.51 14.68 -0.24
CA ILE A 45 1.64 13.83 -0.64
C ILE A 45 1.73 12.60 0.27
N GLY A 46 1.59 12.78 1.58
CA GLY A 46 1.58 11.69 2.55
C GLY A 46 0.42 10.71 2.33
N ALA A 47 -0.76 11.20 1.96
CA ALA A 47 -1.90 10.34 1.62
C ALA A 47 -1.67 9.52 0.35
N ILE A 48 -1.08 10.11 -0.70
CA ILE A 48 -0.70 9.39 -1.92
C ILE A 48 0.36 8.32 -1.63
N VAL A 49 1.38 8.64 -0.84
CA VAL A 49 2.41 7.66 -0.46
C VAL A 49 1.82 6.54 0.39
N GLY A 50 0.94 6.87 1.34
CA GLY A 50 0.25 5.87 2.16
C GLY A 50 -0.75 5.03 1.36
N GLU A 51 -1.42 5.59 0.36
CA GLU A 51 -2.23 4.84 -0.60
C GLU A 51 -1.34 3.91 -1.43
N TYR A 52 -0.24 4.41 -1.97
CA TYR A 52 0.70 3.63 -2.77
C TYR A 52 1.30 2.47 -1.98
N ALA A 53 1.68 2.70 -0.73
CA ALA A 53 2.18 1.67 0.17
C ALA A 53 1.12 0.60 0.49
N ARG A 54 -0.17 0.97 0.52
CA ARG A 54 -1.28 0.04 0.73
C ARG A 54 -1.68 -0.71 -0.54
N SER A 55 -1.57 -0.07 -1.70
CA SER A 55 -1.96 -0.62 -2.99
C SER A 55 -0.87 -1.45 -3.65
N THR A 56 0.40 -1.19 -3.31
CA THR A 56 1.56 -1.87 -3.88
C THR A 56 2.03 -2.93 -2.89
N PRO A 57 1.48 -4.17 -2.95
CA PRO A 57 1.96 -5.26 -2.12
C PRO A 57 3.44 -5.53 -2.42
N THR A 58 4.18 -5.94 -1.39
CA THR A 58 5.53 -6.47 -1.56
C THR A 58 5.51 -7.78 -2.34
N GLU A 59 6.63 -8.19 -2.93
CA GLU A 59 6.71 -9.45 -3.69
C GLU A 59 6.26 -10.67 -2.86
N GLN A 60 6.54 -10.66 -1.56
CA GLN A 60 6.13 -11.71 -0.63
C GLN A 60 4.62 -11.72 -0.40
N GLU A 61 4.00 -10.55 -0.24
CA GLU A 61 2.56 -10.42 -0.11
C GLU A 61 1.83 -10.75 -1.42
N MET A 62 2.44 -10.46 -2.58
CA MET A 62 1.94 -10.90 -3.87
C MET A 62 1.93 -12.42 -3.99
N ALA A 63 2.99 -13.11 -3.58
CA ALA A 63 3.04 -14.57 -3.58
C ALA A 63 2.00 -15.17 -2.62
N ALA A 64 1.82 -14.59 -1.43
CA ALA A 64 0.81 -15.02 -0.47
C ALA A 64 -0.62 -14.83 -1.01
N LYS A 65 -0.93 -13.67 -1.60
CA LYS A 65 -2.21 -13.40 -2.26
C LYS A 65 -2.46 -14.31 -3.45
N ALA A 66 -1.41 -14.63 -4.23
CA ALA A 66 -1.53 -15.58 -5.33
C ALA A 66 -1.85 -16.99 -4.82
N ALA A 67 -1.24 -17.43 -3.71
CA ALA A 67 -1.55 -18.72 -3.10
C ALA A 67 -2.99 -18.77 -2.55
N GLU A 68 -3.42 -17.71 -1.86
CA GLU A 68 -4.79 -17.57 -1.36
C GLU A 68 -5.80 -17.56 -2.51
N ALA A 69 -5.54 -16.79 -3.56
CA ALA A 69 -6.40 -16.74 -4.74
C ALA A 69 -6.48 -18.11 -5.44
N ARG A 70 -5.37 -18.85 -5.55
CA ARG A 70 -5.37 -20.22 -6.10
C ARG A 70 -6.23 -21.17 -5.25
N GLN A 71 -6.18 -21.03 -3.93
CA GLN A 71 -7.00 -21.83 -3.02
C GLN A 71 -8.49 -21.52 -3.19
N ILE A 72 -8.86 -20.23 -3.23
CA ILE A 72 -10.25 -19.79 -3.46
C ILE A 72 -10.74 -20.25 -4.84
N LEU A 73 -9.90 -20.14 -5.87
CA LEU A 73 -10.23 -20.62 -7.22
C LEU A 73 -10.43 -22.13 -7.25
N TYR A 74 -9.62 -22.89 -6.54
CA TYR A 74 -9.79 -24.33 -6.40
C TYR A 74 -11.10 -24.68 -5.66
N GLU A 75 -11.41 -23.98 -4.58
CA GLU A 75 -12.67 -24.16 -3.84
C GLU A 75 -13.90 -23.82 -4.68
N LEU A 76 -13.82 -22.77 -5.50
CA LEU A 76 -14.95 -22.30 -6.31
C LEU A 76 -15.13 -23.13 -7.60
N SER A 77 -14.04 -23.52 -8.25
CA SER A 77 -14.10 -24.21 -9.55
C SER A 77 -13.97 -25.73 -9.46
N GLY A 78 -13.44 -26.25 -8.34
CA GLY A 78 -13.01 -27.65 -8.21
C GLY A 78 -11.86 -28.02 -9.15
N TYR A 79 -11.35 -27.07 -9.93
CA TYR A 79 -10.32 -27.29 -10.94
C TYR A 79 -8.99 -26.77 -10.43
N ARG A 80 -7.99 -27.64 -10.45
CA ARG A 80 -6.60 -27.26 -10.19
C ARG A 80 -5.85 -27.28 -11.52
N ALA A 81 -5.59 -26.10 -12.07
CA ALA A 81 -4.75 -25.98 -13.27
C ALA A 81 -3.35 -26.53 -12.98
N SER A 82 -2.80 -27.28 -13.93
CA SER A 82 -1.39 -27.66 -13.89
C SER A 82 -0.50 -26.46 -14.27
N GLU A 83 0.76 -26.47 -13.85
CA GLU A 83 1.71 -25.40 -14.20
C GLU A 83 1.90 -25.22 -15.71
N GLU A 84 1.66 -26.28 -16.50
CA GLU A 84 1.75 -26.22 -17.96
C GLU A 84 0.53 -25.52 -18.58
N GLU A 85 -0.67 -25.80 -18.05
CA GLU A 85 -1.91 -25.11 -18.46
C GLU A 85 -1.92 -23.65 -18.04
N GLU A 86 -1.40 -23.31 -16.86
CA GLU A 86 -1.23 -21.93 -16.40
C GLU A 86 -0.31 -21.16 -17.36
N ARG A 87 0.85 -21.75 -17.73
CA ARG A 87 1.78 -21.13 -18.68
C ARG A 87 1.18 -20.95 -20.06
N ALA A 88 0.46 -21.95 -20.57
CA ALA A 88 -0.22 -21.85 -21.87
C ALA A 88 -1.29 -20.75 -21.86
N SER A 89 -2.05 -20.66 -20.76
CA SER A 89 -3.09 -19.63 -20.58
C SER A 89 -2.50 -18.23 -20.48
N LEU A 90 -1.38 -18.07 -19.76
CA LEU A 90 -0.66 -16.79 -19.66
C LEU A 90 -0.13 -16.32 -21.02
N ALA A 91 0.51 -17.23 -21.78
CA ALA A 91 1.01 -16.91 -23.11
C ALA A 91 -0.11 -16.50 -24.09
N GLU A 92 -1.29 -17.11 -23.95
CA GLU A 92 -2.47 -16.72 -24.72
C GLU A 92 -2.99 -15.33 -24.32
N LEU A 93 -3.02 -15.04 -23.02
CA LEU A 93 -3.42 -13.73 -22.50
C LEU A 93 -2.49 -12.61 -23.00
N GLU A 94 -1.18 -12.84 -22.94
CA GLU A 94 -0.17 -11.89 -23.42
C GLU A 94 -0.32 -11.60 -24.91
N ARG A 95 -0.53 -12.65 -25.72
CA ARG A 95 -0.77 -12.49 -27.16
C ARG A 95 -2.00 -11.62 -27.43
N ARG A 96 -3.10 -11.85 -26.70
CA ARG A 96 -4.34 -11.07 -26.84
C ARG A 96 -4.14 -9.61 -26.44
N ILE A 97 -3.45 -9.36 -25.33
CA ILE A 97 -3.14 -8.00 -24.86
C ILE A 97 -2.29 -7.25 -25.90
N GLN A 98 -1.28 -7.92 -26.47
CA GLN A 98 -0.43 -7.33 -27.52
C GLN A 98 -1.22 -7.05 -28.80
N SER A 99 -2.18 -7.89 -29.17
CA SER A 99 -3.03 -7.67 -30.35
C SER A 99 -4.04 -6.53 -30.21
N LEU A 100 -4.33 -6.10 -28.97
CA LEU A 100 -5.27 -5.02 -28.66
C LEU A 100 -4.59 -3.65 -28.50
N ARG A 101 -3.26 -3.61 -28.57
CA ARG A 101 -2.45 -2.40 -28.41
C ARG A 101 -2.02 -1.84 -29.77
#